data_AF-A0A7X7WWA0-F1
#
_entry.id   AF-A0A7X7WWA0-F1
#
_cell.length_a   1.000
_cell.length_b   1.000
_cell.length_c   1.000
_cell.angle_alpha   90.00
_cell.angle_beta   90.00
_cell.angle_gamma   90.00
#
_symmetry.space_group_name_H-M   'P 1'
#
loop_
_entity.id
_entity.type
_entity.pdbx_description
1 polymer ?
#
loop_
_entity_poly.entity_id
_entity_poly.type
_entity_poly.pdbx_seq_one_letter_code
_entity_poly.pdbx_strand_id
1 'polypeptide(L)' 'LPQPMTVKENGQERTLRTLGDKWSYLQRSKFGANAQPFYVLVDNNGMPLNKSYSYDENVGKYKEFLQTGLDNYNKQKQQ' A
#
# COMPACT_ATOMS: atom_id res chain seq x y z
N LEU A 1 -15.71 -2.64 -24.79
CA LEU A 1 -16.07 -3.76 -23.87
C LEU A 1 -17.53 -3.58 -23.47
N PRO A 2 -18.41 -4.60 -23.59
CA PRO A 2 -19.73 -4.37 -24.19
C PRO A 2 -20.95 -4.35 -23.25
N GLN A 3 -20.80 -4.44 -21.93
CA GLN A 3 -21.94 -4.32 -21.02
C GLN A 3 -21.51 -3.63 -19.70
N PRO A 4 -22.19 -2.56 -19.26
CA PRO A 4 -21.99 -1.98 -17.93
C PRO A 4 -22.44 -2.98 -16.85
N MET A 5 -21.73 -3.04 -15.73
CA MET A 5 -22.07 -3.92 -14.61
C MET A 5 -22.50 -3.09 -13.40
N THR A 6 -23.58 -3.48 -12.72
CA THR A 6 -24.03 -2.84 -11.49
C THR A 6 -23.53 -3.63 -10.29
N VAL A 7 -22.90 -2.93 -9.36
CA VAL A 7 -22.35 -3.48 -8.11
C VAL A 7 -22.94 -2.71 -6.93
N LYS A 8 -23.17 -3.38 -5.80
CA LYS A 8 -23.66 -2.75 -4.57
C LYS A 8 -22.49 -2.53 -3.62
N GLU A 9 -22.11 -1.27 -3.41
CA GLU A 9 -20.98 -0.84 -2.58
C GLU A 9 -21.51 0.06 -1.45
N ASN A 10 -21.28 -0.30 -0.18
CA ASN A 10 -21.74 0.46 1.00
C ASN A 10 -23.25 0.79 1.01
N GLY A 11 -24.08 -0.11 0.49
CA GLY A 11 -25.53 0.07 0.40
C GLY A 11 -26.01 0.92 -0.79
N GLN A 12 -25.10 1.52 -1.55
CA GLN A 12 -25.41 2.25 -2.79
C GLN A 12 -25.10 1.41 -4.03
N GLU A 13 -25.95 1.49 -5.04
CA GLU A 13 -25.70 0.86 -6.33
C GLU A 13 -24.79 1.75 -7.19
N ARG A 14 -23.72 1.16 -7.73
CA ARG A 14 -22.78 1.82 -8.65
C ARG A 14 -22.70 1.05 -9.95
N THR A 15 -22.75 1.77 -11.07
CA THR A 15 -22.60 1.19 -12.41
C THR A 15 -21.17 1.40 -12.92
N LEU A 16 -20.46 0.32 -13.20
CA LEU A 16 -19.10 0.35 -13.77
C LEU A 16 -19.22 0.30 -15.29
N ARG A 17 -18.85 1.40 -15.95
CA ARG A 17 -19.04 1.59 -17.40
C ARG A 17 -17.75 1.39 -18.17
N THR A 18 -16.64 1.79 -17.59
CA THR A 18 -15.32 1.75 -18.22
C THR A 18 -14.44 0.63 -17.64
N LEU A 19 -13.35 0.31 -18.34
CA LEU A 19 -12.33 -0.59 -17.81
C LEU A 19 -11.69 0.01 -16.53
N GLY A 20 -11.51 1.34 -16.49
CA GLY A 20 -11.02 2.07 -15.32
C GLY A 20 -11.94 1.94 -14.11
N ASP A 21 -13.27 2.00 -14.31
CA ASP A 21 -14.26 1.81 -13.24
C ASP A 21 -14.16 0.40 -12.65
N LYS A 22 -13.95 -0.61 -13.50
CA LYS A 22 -13.79 -2.01 -13.08
C LYS A 22 -12.52 -2.22 -12.25
N TRP A 23 -11.39 -1.68 -12.69
CA TRP A 23 -10.13 -1.76 -11.93
C TRP A 23 -10.22 -0.98 -10.62
N SER A 24 -10.79 0.22 -10.67
CA SER A 24 -11.06 1.06 -9.49
C SER A 24 -11.97 0.36 -8.48
N TYR A 25 -13.04 -0.29 -8.95
CA TYR A 25 -13.93 -1.07 -8.09
C TYR A 25 -13.24 -2.31 -7.53
N LEU A 26 -12.51 -3.09 -8.34
CA LEU A 26 -11.76 -4.25 -7.86
C LEU A 26 -10.76 -3.85 -6.77
N GLN A 27 -10.04 -2.75 -6.97
CA GLN A 27 -9.09 -2.22 -6.00
C GLN A 27 -9.78 -1.86 -4.68
N ARG A 28 -10.92 -1.16 -4.74
CA ARG A 28 -11.65 -0.77 -3.53
C ARG A 28 -12.36 -1.93 -2.85
N SER A 29 -12.96 -2.84 -3.62
CA SER A 29 -13.80 -3.94 -3.10
C SER A 29 -13.00 -5.11 -2.56
N LYS A 30 -11.80 -5.38 -3.09
CA LYS A 30 -10.94 -6.49 -2.64
C LYS A 30 -9.89 -6.06 -1.63
N PHE A 31 -9.42 -4.81 -1.72
CA PHE A 31 -8.31 -4.34 -0.91
C PHE A 31 -8.70 -3.22 0.06
N GLY A 32 -9.99 -2.86 0.14
CA GLY A 32 -10.48 -1.82 1.05
C GLY A 32 -9.81 -0.50 0.74
N ALA A 33 -10.29 0.21 -0.29
CA ALA A 33 -9.76 1.48 -0.80
C ALA A 33 -8.60 2.10 0.02
N ASN A 34 -7.37 2.09 -0.53
CA ASN A 34 -6.30 3.09 -0.28
C ASN A 34 -5.21 2.83 0.78
N ALA A 35 -4.61 1.64 0.92
CA ALA A 35 -3.29 1.54 1.59
C ALA A 35 -2.13 1.83 0.61
N GLN A 36 -2.21 2.94 -0.13
CA GLN A 36 -1.08 3.55 -0.82
C GLN A 36 -0.94 4.97 -0.27
N PRO A 37 0.27 5.44 0.04
CA PRO A 37 1.57 4.81 -0.15
C PRO A 37 1.91 3.66 0.82
N PHE A 38 2.76 2.73 0.35
CA PHE A 38 3.30 1.59 1.10
C PHE A 38 4.83 1.55 0.93
N TYR A 39 5.55 1.65 2.04
CA TYR A 39 7.01 1.75 2.06
C TYR A 39 7.62 0.52 2.74
N VAL A 40 8.67 -0.02 2.14
CA VAL A 40 9.46 -1.15 2.68
C VAL A 40 10.93 -0.81 2.54
N LEU A 41 11.71 -0.99 3.60
CA LEU A 41 13.17 -0.84 3.59
C LEU A 41 13.80 -2.22 3.40
N VAL A 42 14.76 -2.33 2.48
CA VAL A 42 15.45 -3.58 2.16
C VAL A 42 16.97 -3.37 2.13
N ASP A 43 17.72 -4.43 2.43
CA ASP A 43 19.17 -4.46 2.28
C ASP A 43 19.59 -4.73 0.82
N ASN A 44 20.91 -4.84 0.57
CA ASN A 44 21.46 -5.10 -0.78
C ASN A 44 21.07 -6.47 -1.35
N ASN A 45 20.58 -7.38 -0.51
CA ASN A 45 20.12 -8.72 -0.88
C ASN A 45 18.58 -8.79 -0.99
N GLY A 46 17.88 -7.67 -0.79
CA GLY A 46 16.42 -7.59 -0.82
C GLY A 46 15.73 -8.05 0.47
N MET A 47 16.48 -8.28 1.56
CA MET A 47 15.91 -8.68 2.84
C MET A 47 15.32 -7.48 3.59
N PRO A 48 14.12 -7.60 4.18
CA PRO A 48 13.49 -6.49 4.90
C PRO A 48 14.31 -6.02 6.10
N LEU A 49 14.49 -4.70 6.20
CA LEU A 49 15.21 -4.04 7.30
C LEU A 49 14.27 -3.53 8.39
N ASN A 50 12.97 -3.45 8.13
CA ASN A 50 11.95 -3.03 9.11
C ASN A 50 10.56 -3.56 8.70
N LYS A 51 9.56 -3.39 9.56
CA LYS A 51 8.15 -3.58 9.22
C LYS A 51 7.75 -2.58 8.12
N SER A 52 6.77 -2.95 7.30
CA SER A 52 6.24 -2.04 6.28
C SER A 52 5.55 -0.83 6.91
N TYR A 53 5.64 0.31 6.23
CA TYR A 53 5.00 1.56 6.62
C TYR A 53 3.91 1.91 5.62
N SER A 54 2.69 2.14 6.10
CA SER A 54 1.56 2.55 5.25
C SER A 54 1.34 4.07 5.38
N TYR A 55 0.31 4.61 4.72
CA TYR A 55 -0.03 6.03 4.82
C TYR A 55 -0.20 6.50 6.29
N ASP A 56 0.70 7.37 6.74
CA ASP A 56 0.63 8.09 8.01
C ASP A 56 1.38 9.43 7.82
N GLU A 57 0.71 10.54 8.09
CA GLU A 57 1.24 11.91 7.91
C GLU A 57 2.19 12.34 9.05
N ASN A 58 2.36 11.49 10.07
CA ASN A 58 3.23 11.78 11.19
C ASN A 58 4.71 11.66 10.80
N VAL A 59 5.33 12.81 10.59
CA VAL A 59 6.76 12.95 10.27
C VAL A 59 7.66 12.25 11.29
N GLY A 60 7.32 12.29 12.58
CA GLY A 60 8.08 11.65 13.65
C GLY A 60 8.13 10.13 13.50
N LYS A 61 6.98 9.51 13.24
CA LYS A 61 6.90 8.06 12.98
C LYS A 61 7.62 7.66 11.70
N TYR A 62 7.54 8.48 10.66
CA TYR A 62 8.27 8.20 9.41
C TYR A 62 9.79 8.27 9.62
N LYS A 63 10.27 9.26 10.39
CA LYS A 63 11.68 9.35 10.77
C LYS A 63 12.14 8.14 11.58
N GLU A 64 11.33 7.68 12.53
CA GLU A 64 11.62 6.48 13.33
C GLU A 64 11.67 5.21 12.47
N PHE A 65 10.75 5.08 11.51
CA PHE A 65 10.75 3.99 10.53
C PHE A 65 12.06 3.94 9.73
N LEU A 66 12.51 5.08 9.21
CA LEU A 66 13.77 5.21 8.47
C LEU A 66 15.00 4.93 9.35
N GLN A 67 15.06 5.52 10.54
CA GLN A 67 16.19 5.35 11.45
C GLN A 67 16.35 3.89 11.87
N THR A 68 15.23 3.22 12.21
CA THR A 68 15.24 1.80 12.57
C THR A 68 15.77 0.92 11.44
N GLY A 69 15.37 1.19 10.20
CA GLY A 69 15.89 0.45 9.05
C GLY A 69 17.38 0.68 8.82
N LEU A 70 17.86 1.92 9.00
CA LEU A 70 19.27 2.26 8.88
C LEU A 70 20.13 1.60 9.97
N ASP A 71 19.64 1.58 11.21
CA ASP A 71 20.34 0.92 12.32
C ASP A 71 20.45 -0.59 12.10
N ASN A 72 19.39 -1.22 11.59
CA ASN A 72 19.40 -2.65 11.24
C ASN A 72 20.36 -2.95 10.08
N TYR A 73 20.41 -2.09 9.08
CA TYR A 73 21.36 -2.24 7.96
C TYR A 73 22.82 -2.12 8.42
N ASN A 74 23.12 -1.15 9.29
CA ASN A 74 24.46 -0.97 9.84
C ASN A 74 24.89 -2.14 10.73
N LYS A 75 23.96 -2.71 11.52
CA LYS A 75 24.22 -3.92 12.32
C LYS A 75 24.53 -5.13 11.44
N GLN A 76 23.83 -5.30 10.32
CA GLN A 76 24.10 -6.38 9.36
C GLN A 76 25.46 -6.22 8.66
N LYS A 77 25.88 -4.98 8.35
CA LYS A 77 27.19 -4.71 7.73
C LYS A 77 28.38 -4.94 8.67
N GLN A 78 28.16 -4.87 9.98
CA GLN A 78 29.19 -5.10 11.00
C GLN A 78 29.34 -6.58 11.40
N GLN A 79 28.47 -7.45 10.89
CA GLN A 79 28.60 -8.91 10.97
C GLN A 79 29.25 -9.45 9.70
#